data_AF-A0A933NPM1-F1
#
_entry.id   AF-A0A933NPM1-F1
#
_cell.length_a   1.000
_cell.length_b   1.000
_cell.length_c   1.000
_cell.angle_alpha   90.00
_cell.angle_beta   90.00
_cell.angle_gamma   90.00
#
_symmetry.space_group_name_H-M   'P 1'
#
loop_
_entity.id
_entity.type
_entity.pdbx_description
1 polymer ?
#
loop_
_entity_poly.entity_id
_entity_poly.type
_entity_poly.pdbx_seq_one_letter_code
_entity_poly.pdbx_strand_id
1 'polypeptide(L)'
;MRPSVLAIAERARIFGNPRYRDLGKGLVALDPKWQEENTVLITIPQLRGVSCNGVPSSGKARVHKLAREPFLAAFAEIASAGVAVDILTYDGLFYPRHIGNNPARPLSSHSWGIAIDLNAAWNGYGRPPAKAGARGSVRRLVPIFARHGFAWGGDWNGNEMESDEHPRVRDGMHWELAAL
;
A
#
# COMPACT_ATOMS: atom_id res chain seq x y z
N MET A 1 14.48 13.97 1.34
CA MET A 1 14.78 12.53 1.50
C MET A 1 13.46 11.77 1.37
N ARG A 2 13.43 10.57 0.77
CA ARG A 2 12.18 9.78 0.69
C ARG A 2 11.89 9.13 2.05
N PRO A 3 10.64 8.99 2.49
CA PRO A 3 10.31 8.30 3.73
C PRO A 3 10.79 6.85 3.71
N SER A 4 11.34 6.37 4.82
CA SER A 4 11.56 4.95 5.08
C SER A 4 10.33 4.36 5.76
N VAL A 5 10.06 3.08 5.50
CA VAL A 5 8.96 2.34 6.12
C VAL A 5 9.03 2.31 7.64
N LEU A 6 7.86 2.37 8.27
CA LEU A 6 7.74 2.30 9.72
C LEU A 6 8.04 0.88 10.22
N ALA A 7 8.69 0.78 11.38
CA ALA A 7 8.75 -0.45 12.13
C ALA A 7 7.35 -0.90 12.55
N ILE A 8 7.13 -2.21 12.73
CA ILE A 8 5.80 -2.75 13.09
C ILE A 8 5.26 -2.12 14.38
N ALA A 9 6.12 -1.98 15.40
CA ALA A 9 5.73 -1.36 16.67
C ALA A 9 5.32 0.11 16.49
N GLU A 10 6.00 0.85 15.61
CA GLU A 10 5.67 2.24 15.34
C GLU A 10 4.38 2.39 14.53
N ARG A 11 4.16 1.51 13.54
CA ARG A 11 2.89 1.42 12.81
C ARG A 11 1.73 1.20 13.77
N ALA A 12 1.88 0.26 14.71
CA ALA A 12 0.88 -0.03 15.74
C ALA A 12 0.65 1.16 16.68
N ARG A 13 1.69 1.95 16.98
CA ARG A 13 1.58 3.17 17.80
C ARG A 13 0.81 4.29 17.09
N ILE A 14 1.08 4.51 15.80
CA ILE A 14 0.52 5.63 15.02
C ILE A 14 -0.91 5.32 14.55
N PHE A 15 -1.11 4.13 13.99
CA PHE A 15 -2.38 3.74 13.36
C PHE A 15 -3.25 2.85 14.27
N GLY A 16 -2.81 2.60 15.50
CA GLY A 16 -3.44 1.65 16.41
C GLY A 16 -3.07 0.20 16.11
N ASN A 17 -3.28 -0.68 17.10
CA ASN A 17 -2.93 -2.10 17.00
C ASN A 17 -4.21 -2.95 16.95
N PRO A 18 -4.70 -3.34 15.76
CA PRO A 18 -5.92 -4.14 15.67
C PRO A 18 -5.69 -5.51 16.30
N ARG A 19 -6.60 -5.94 17.18
CA ARG A 19 -6.76 -7.36 17.47
C ARG A 19 -7.32 -8.04 16.24
N TYR A 20 -6.99 -9.31 16.04
CA TYR A 20 -7.44 -10.07 14.89
C TYR A 20 -7.58 -11.55 15.19
N ARG A 21 -8.30 -12.25 14.31
CA ARG A 21 -8.40 -13.70 14.27
C ARG A 21 -8.01 -14.19 12.88
N ASP A 22 -7.15 -15.20 12.82
CA ASP A 22 -6.83 -15.88 11.57
C ASP A 22 -8.06 -16.54 10.93
N LEU A 23 -8.19 -16.37 9.62
CA LEU A 23 -9.19 -16.99 8.76
C LEU A 23 -8.61 -18.10 7.88
N GLY A 24 -7.30 -18.35 7.99
CA GLY A 24 -6.57 -19.29 7.15
C GLY A 24 -5.98 -18.65 5.89
N LYS A 25 -4.95 -19.30 5.32
CA LYS A 25 -4.18 -18.80 4.16
C LYS A 25 -3.69 -17.35 4.34
N GLY A 26 -3.34 -16.99 5.58
CA GLY A 26 -2.86 -15.67 5.96
C GLY A 26 -3.90 -14.55 5.92
N LEU A 27 -5.19 -14.84 5.69
CA LEU A 27 -6.25 -13.85 5.83
C LEU A 27 -6.62 -13.66 7.31
N VAL A 28 -7.03 -12.45 7.69
CA VAL A 28 -7.44 -12.14 9.06
C VAL A 28 -8.77 -11.40 9.11
N ALA A 29 -9.54 -11.68 10.16
CA ALA A 29 -10.65 -10.84 10.59
C ALA A 29 -10.14 -9.88 11.65
N LEU A 30 -10.08 -8.59 11.35
CA LEU A 30 -9.75 -7.56 12.33
C LEU A 30 -10.94 -7.32 13.26
N ASP A 31 -10.66 -6.90 14.49
CA ASP A 31 -11.66 -6.43 15.45
C ASP A 31 -12.61 -5.41 14.78
N PRO A 32 -13.91 -5.70 14.69
CA PRO A 32 -14.89 -4.81 14.07
C PRO A 32 -14.89 -3.42 14.68
N LYS A 33 -14.70 -3.31 16.00
CA LYS A 33 -14.68 -2.01 16.70
C LYS A 33 -13.48 -1.18 16.27
N TRP A 34 -12.31 -1.80 16.19
CA TRP A 34 -11.11 -1.12 15.70
C TRP A 34 -11.30 -0.64 14.26
N GLN A 35 -11.88 -1.47 13.38
CA GLN A 35 -12.14 -1.08 11.99
C GLN A 35 -13.09 0.10 11.89
N GLU A 36 -14.17 0.12 12.67
CA GLU A 36 -15.13 1.22 12.74
C GLU A 36 -14.47 2.53 13.21
N GLU A 37 -13.65 2.47 14.26
CA GLU A 37 -13.02 3.65 14.87
C GLU A 37 -11.84 4.24 14.07
N ASN A 38 -11.20 3.41 13.24
CA ASN A 38 -9.91 3.76 12.61
C ASN A 38 -9.93 3.78 11.09
N THR A 39 -10.95 3.22 10.44
CA THR A 39 -11.05 3.21 8.98
C THR A 39 -12.22 4.04 8.48
N VAL A 40 -12.07 4.59 7.28
CA VAL A 40 -13.12 5.37 6.62
C VAL A 40 -13.19 4.96 5.14
N LEU A 41 -14.40 4.96 4.58
CA LEU A 41 -14.59 4.78 3.14
C LEU A 41 -14.39 6.14 2.45
N ILE A 42 -13.44 6.21 1.54
CA ILE A 42 -13.18 7.41 0.73
C ILE A 42 -13.41 7.10 -0.74
N THR A 43 -13.52 8.15 -1.55
CA THR A 43 -13.49 8.04 -3.01
C THR A 43 -12.21 8.69 -3.52
N ILE A 44 -11.41 7.94 -4.25
CA ILE A 44 -10.24 8.42 -4.99
C ILE A 44 -10.67 8.48 -6.47
N PRO A 45 -11.06 9.66 -7.00
CA PRO A 45 -11.60 9.77 -8.35
C PRO A 45 -10.69 9.21 -9.44
N GLN A 46 -9.37 9.33 -9.24
CA GLN A 46 -8.34 8.86 -10.17
C GLN A 46 -8.29 7.34 -10.32
N LEU A 47 -8.87 6.59 -9.39
CA LEU A 47 -8.98 5.13 -9.49
C LEU A 47 -10.27 4.67 -10.17
N ARG A 48 -11.20 5.57 -10.48
CA ARG A 48 -12.43 5.19 -11.19
C ARG A 48 -12.09 4.66 -12.58
N GLY A 49 -12.58 3.47 -12.89
CA GLY A 49 -12.32 2.78 -14.15
C GLY A 49 -10.96 2.07 -14.22
N VAL A 50 -10.02 2.36 -13.31
CA VAL A 50 -8.78 1.59 -13.16
C VAL A 50 -9.14 0.17 -12.74
N SER A 51 -8.53 -0.82 -13.39
CA SER A 51 -8.80 -2.23 -13.10
C SER A 51 -8.26 -2.62 -11.72
N CYS A 52 -9.11 -3.28 -10.94
CA CYS A 52 -8.76 -3.94 -9.68
C CYS A 52 -9.27 -5.37 -9.75
N ASN A 53 -8.37 -6.35 -9.69
CA ASN A 53 -8.71 -7.76 -9.85
C ASN A 53 -9.52 -8.06 -11.12
N GLY A 54 -9.19 -7.38 -12.23
CA GLY A 54 -9.87 -7.56 -13.53
C GLY A 54 -11.21 -6.83 -13.67
N VAL A 55 -11.64 -6.08 -12.65
CA VAL A 55 -12.91 -5.34 -12.65
C VAL A 55 -12.65 -3.83 -12.59
N PRO A 56 -13.32 -3.00 -13.41
CA PRO A 56 -13.22 -1.55 -13.30
C PRO A 56 -13.67 -1.05 -11.93
N SER A 57 -12.82 -0.30 -11.25
CA SER A 57 -13.12 0.21 -9.91
C SER A 57 -14.08 1.39 -9.92
N SER A 58 -14.89 1.51 -8.87
CA SER A 58 -15.68 2.72 -8.60
C SER A 58 -14.83 3.89 -8.08
N GLY A 59 -13.58 3.64 -7.71
CA GLY A 59 -12.70 4.55 -6.99
C GLY A 59 -12.95 4.60 -5.48
N LYS A 60 -13.96 3.88 -4.96
CA LYS A 60 -14.19 3.77 -3.52
C LYS A 60 -13.17 2.82 -2.90
N ALA A 61 -12.52 3.26 -1.83
CA ALA A 61 -11.59 2.43 -1.07
C ALA A 61 -11.71 2.73 0.43
N ARG A 62 -11.62 1.69 1.25
CA ARG A 62 -11.49 1.83 2.69
C ARG A 62 -10.02 2.13 3.00
N VAL A 63 -9.76 3.11 3.85
CA VAL A 63 -8.41 3.52 4.26
C VAL A 63 -8.39 3.78 5.76
N HIS A 64 -7.20 3.82 6.37
CA HIS A 64 -7.07 4.39 7.71
C HIS A 64 -7.47 5.87 7.71
N LYS A 65 -8.13 6.37 8.76
CA LYS A 65 -8.54 7.78 8.87
C LYS A 65 -7.38 8.77 8.70
N LEU A 66 -6.21 8.42 9.23
CA LEU A 66 -4.98 9.21 9.08
C LEU A 66 -4.38 9.13 7.66
N ALA A 67 -4.71 8.10 6.89
CA ALA A 67 -4.24 7.95 5.51
C ALA A 67 -5.17 8.61 4.48
N ARG A 68 -6.35 9.07 4.89
CA ARG A 68 -7.32 9.73 4.01
C ARG A 68 -6.71 10.88 3.23
N GLU A 69 -6.20 11.89 3.93
CA GLU A 69 -5.66 13.09 3.27
C GLU A 69 -4.39 12.80 2.48
N PRO A 70 -3.41 12.00 2.98
CA PRO A 70 -2.26 11.57 2.18
C PRO A 70 -2.64 10.88 0.87
N PHE A 71 -3.61 9.95 0.88
CA PHE A 71 -4.06 9.31 -0.35
C PHE A 71 -4.72 10.30 -1.30
N LEU A 72 -5.65 11.12 -0.81
CA LEU A 72 -6.36 12.10 -1.66
C LEU A 72 -5.38 13.10 -2.29
N ALA A 73 -4.42 13.60 -1.51
CA ALA A 73 -3.42 14.56 -1.98
C ALA A 73 -2.45 13.93 -2.99
N ALA A 74 -1.95 12.72 -2.73
CA ALA A 74 -1.07 12.01 -3.65
C ALA A 74 -1.74 11.75 -5.01
N PHE A 75 -2.97 11.26 -5.00
CA PHE A 75 -3.70 10.99 -6.24
C PHE A 75 -4.13 12.27 -6.98
N ALA A 76 -4.47 13.33 -6.25
CA ALA A 76 -4.72 14.64 -6.86
C ALA A 76 -3.47 15.18 -7.57
N GLU A 77 -2.30 15.08 -6.95
CA GLU A 77 -1.05 15.52 -7.56
C GLU A 77 -0.64 14.63 -8.75
N ILE A 78 -0.84 13.31 -8.66
CA ILE A 78 -0.67 12.38 -9.80
C ILE A 78 -1.50 12.80 -11.01
N ALA A 79 -2.75 13.20 -10.79
CA ALA A 79 -3.61 13.71 -11.85
C ALA A 79 -3.10 15.06 -12.38
N SER A 80 -2.76 16.00 -11.50
CA SER A 80 -2.25 17.33 -11.88
C SER A 80 -0.93 17.25 -12.65
N ALA A 81 -0.08 16.26 -12.37
CA ALA A 81 1.17 16.04 -13.06
C ALA A 81 1.00 15.30 -14.41
N GLY A 82 -0.23 14.91 -14.78
CA GLY A 82 -0.51 14.17 -16.00
C GLY A 82 0.06 12.75 -16.02
N VAL A 83 0.30 12.15 -14.84
CA VAL A 83 0.93 10.82 -14.71
C VAL A 83 -0.03 9.74 -14.24
N ALA A 84 -1.32 10.07 -14.08
CA ALA A 84 -2.37 9.08 -13.78
C ALA A 84 -2.46 7.97 -14.85
N VAL A 85 -2.07 8.26 -16.09
CA VAL A 85 -2.00 7.28 -17.20
C VAL A 85 -1.01 6.13 -16.92
N ASP A 86 -0.05 6.32 -16.00
CA ASP A 86 0.91 5.30 -15.63
C ASP A 86 0.28 4.23 -14.70
N ILE A 87 -0.93 4.47 -14.18
CA ILE A 87 -1.67 3.54 -13.31
C ILE A 87 -2.60 2.66 -14.16
N LEU A 88 -2.18 1.44 -14.43
CA LEU A 88 -2.93 0.45 -15.22
C LEU A 88 -3.84 -0.41 -14.35
N THR A 89 -3.33 -0.79 -13.18
CA THR A 89 -4.05 -1.56 -12.17
C THR A 89 -3.72 -1.03 -10.79
N TYR A 90 -4.66 -1.21 -9.85
CA TYR A 90 -4.30 -1.29 -8.44
C TYR A 90 -4.77 -2.65 -7.91
N ASP A 91 -3.92 -3.28 -7.11
CA ASP A 91 -3.98 -4.71 -6.79
C ASP A 91 -4.20 -4.98 -5.29
N GLY A 92 -4.51 -3.93 -4.54
CA GLY A 92 -4.89 -3.98 -3.13
C GLY A 92 -4.75 -2.62 -2.46
N LEU A 93 -5.66 -2.29 -1.54
CA LEU A 93 -5.50 -1.14 -0.64
C LEU A 93 -5.79 -1.56 0.80
N PHE A 94 -7.06 -1.75 1.15
CA PHE A 94 -7.46 -2.37 2.42
C PHE A 94 -7.75 -3.85 2.20
N TYR A 95 -6.80 -4.68 2.60
CA TYR A 95 -6.89 -6.13 2.47
C TYR A 95 -6.27 -6.76 3.72
N PRO A 96 -7.08 -7.03 4.76
CA PRO A 96 -6.60 -7.60 6.01
C PRO A 96 -5.97 -8.99 5.83
N ARG A 97 -4.63 -9.03 5.91
CA ARG A 97 -3.83 -10.24 5.77
C ARG A 97 -2.47 -10.14 6.49
N HIS A 98 -1.86 -11.28 6.69
CA HIS A 98 -0.42 -11.41 6.87
C HIS A 98 0.33 -11.13 5.56
N ILE A 99 1.60 -10.75 5.69
CA ILE A 99 2.43 -10.42 4.53
C ILE A 99 2.61 -11.65 3.65
N GLY A 100 2.39 -11.49 2.33
CA GLY A 100 2.42 -12.60 1.37
C GLY A 100 1.37 -13.69 1.62
N ASN A 101 0.30 -13.42 2.37
CA ASN A 101 -0.69 -14.42 2.78
C ASN A 101 -0.06 -15.58 3.59
N ASN A 102 1.01 -15.32 4.34
CA ASN A 102 1.70 -16.30 5.16
C ASN A 102 1.46 -16.02 6.67
N PRO A 103 0.72 -16.86 7.41
CA PRO A 103 0.47 -16.69 8.85
C PRO A 103 1.72 -16.60 9.72
N ALA A 104 2.87 -17.10 9.26
CA ALA A 104 4.14 -17.00 9.99
C ALA A 104 4.78 -15.60 9.91
N ARG A 105 4.29 -14.73 9.03
CA ARG A 105 4.77 -13.35 8.87
C ARG A 105 3.87 -12.39 9.65
N PRO A 106 4.32 -11.18 10.02
CA PRO A 106 3.47 -10.18 10.65
C PRO A 106 2.32 -9.72 9.74
N LEU A 107 1.38 -8.96 10.29
CA LEU A 107 0.32 -8.31 9.51
C LEU A 107 0.91 -7.35 8.46
N SER A 108 0.34 -7.38 7.27
CA SER A 108 0.66 -6.43 6.20
C SER A 108 0.11 -5.04 6.48
N SER A 109 0.76 -3.99 5.98
CA SER A 109 0.25 -2.62 6.02
C SER A 109 -1.12 -2.46 5.34
N HIS A 110 -1.47 -3.33 4.39
CA HIS A 110 -2.82 -3.41 3.86
C HIS A 110 -3.90 -3.69 4.92
N SER A 111 -3.55 -4.34 6.03
CA SER A 111 -4.45 -4.58 7.16
C SER A 111 -4.80 -3.31 7.93
N TRP A 112 -3.97 -2.26 7.82
CA TRP A 112 -4.29 -0.96 8.39
C TRP A 112 -5.01 -0.03 7.41
N GLY A 113 -5.01 -0.34 6.10
CA GLY A 113 -5.54 0.56 5.08
C GLY A 113 -4.63 1.78 4.85
N ILE A 114 -3.32 1.58 5.00
CA ILE A 114 -2.28 2.61 4.80
C ILE A 114 -1.39 2.32 3.59
N ALA A 115 -1.67 1.23 2.87
CA ALA A 115 -0.87 0.78 1.74
C ALA A 115 -1.70 0.64 0.47
N ILE A 116 -1.04 0.73 -0.67
CA ILE A 116 -1.62 0.44 -1.99
C ILE A 116 -0.61 -0.30 -2.86
N ASP A 117 -1.10 -1.30 -3.60
CA ASP A 117 -0.32 -1.97 -4.63
C ASP A 117 -0.75 -1.45 -6.01
N LEU A 118 0.20 -1.03 -6.87
CA LEU A 118 -0.06 -0.58 -8.25
C LEU A 118 0.72 -1.41 -9.27
N ASN A 119 0.08 -1.71 -10.40
CA ASN A 119 0.72 -2.36 -11.54
C ASN A 119 1.47 -3.66 -11.15
N ALA A 120 0.87 -4.51 -10.32
CA ALA A 120 1.52 -5.70 -9.76
C ALA A 120 2.10 -6.64 -10.83
N ALA A 121 1.43 -6.77 -11.98
CA ALA A 121 1.91 -7.59 -13.10
C ALA A 121 3.30 -7.18 -13.63
N TRP A 122 3.70 -5.92 -13.43
CA TRP A 122 4.99 -5.37 -13.89
C TRP A 122 5.96 -5.06 -12.76
N ASN A 123 5.51 -5.05 -11.51
CA ASN A 123 6.29 -4.61 -10.35
C ASN A 123 6.21 -5.54 -9.14
N GLY A 124 5.81 -6.80 -9.35
CA GLY A 124 5.50 -7.74 -8.27
C GLY A 124 6.66 -8.01 -7.30
N TYR A 125 6.28 -8.42 -6.09
CA TYR A 125 7.16 -8.82 -5.00
C TYR A 125 8.28 -9.76 -5.45
N GLY A 126 9.50 -9.49 -4.99
CA GLY A 126 10.70 -10.28 -5.30
C GLY A 126 11.29 -10.04 -6.69
N ARG A 127 10.70 -9.14 -7.50
CA ARG A 127 11.14 -8.90 -8.88
C ARG A 127 11.65 -7.46 -9.06
N PRO A 128 12.57 -7.22 -10.02
CA PRO A 128 12.92 -5.86 -10.41
C PRO A 128 11.68 -5.09 -10.90
N PRO A 129 11.38 -3.88 -10.37
CA PRO A 129 10.31 -3.05 -10.86
C PRO A 129 10.56 -2.65 -12.32
N ALA A 130 9.48 -2.40 -13.06
CA ALA A 130 9.58 -1.92 -14.43
C ALA A 130 10.49 -0.68 -14.54
N LYS A 131 11.31 -0.66 -15.59
CA LYS A 131 12.25 0.44 -15.89
C LYS A 131 11.47 1.68 -16.32
N ALA A 132 12.05 2.87 -16.10
CA ALA A 132 11.45 4.11 -16.61
C ALA A 132 11.17 4.01 -18.11
N GLY A 133 9.98 4.44 -18.53
CA GLY A 133 9.51 4.36 -19.92
C GLY A 133 8.91 3.00 -20.33
N ALA A 134 9.06 1.94 -19.54
CA ALA A 134 8.43 0.65 -19.82
C ALA A 134 6.95 0.65 -19.40
N ARG A 135 6.15 -0.22 -20.04
CA ARG A 135 4.76 -0.46 -19.63
C ARG A 135 4.69 -0.88 -18.15
N GLY A 136 3.75 -0.29 -17.43
CA GLY A 136 3.56 -0.54 -16.00
C GLY A 136 4.61 0.10 -15.09
N SER A 137 5.54 0.91 -15.63
CA SER A 137 6.50 1.67 -14.84
C SER A 137 5.81 2.66 -13.91
N VAL A 138 6.19 2.60 -12.64
CA VAL A 138 5.67 3.46 -11.57
C VAL A 138 6.67 4.54 -11.15
N ARG A 139 7.80 4.65 -11.86
CA ARG A 139 8.92 5.53 -11.50
C ARG A 139 8.54 7.02 -11.39
N ARG A 140 7.58 7.48 -12.19
CA ARG A 140 7.07 8.86 -12.14
C ARG A 140 6.16 9.13 -10.93
N LEU A 141 5.58 8.08 -10.34
CA LEU A 141 4.72 8.17 -9.16
C LEU A 141 5.54 8.28 -7.86
N VAL A 142 6.72 7.64 -7.82
CA VAL A 142 7.60 7.58 -6.64
C VAL A 142 7.85 8.94 -5.97
N PRO A 143 8.30 10.00 -6.68
CA PRO A 143 8.55 11.29 -6.03
C PRO A 143 7.27 11.98 -5.55
N ILE A 144 6.12 11.73 -6.18
CA ILE A 144 4.83 12.29 -5.76
C ILE A 144 4.39 11.61 -4.46
N PHE A 145 4.32 10.27 -4.44
CA PHE A 145 4.00 9.51 -3.23
C PHE A 145 4.92 9.87 -2.05
N ALA A 146 6.22 10.04 -2.30
CA ALA A 146 7.17 10.42 -1.26
C ALA A 146 6.89 11.82 -0.66
N ARG A 147 6.42 12.79 -1.46
CA ARG A 147 6.01 14.11 -0.94
C ARG A 147 4.80 14.03 0.00
N HIS A 148 3.95 13.03 -0.21
CA HIS A 148 2.76 12.75 0.60
C HIS A 148 3.00 11.68 1.68
N GLY A 149 4.26 11.45 2.06
CA GLY A 149 4.60 10.60 3.20
C GLY A 149 4.65 9.10 2.91
N PHE A 150 4.51 8.65 1.67
CA PHE A 150 4.57 7.23 1.34
C PHE A 150 6.00 6.76 1.05
N ALA A 151 6.38 5.66 1.68
CA ALA A 151 7.55 4.89 1.33
C ALA A 151 7.24 3.96 0.15
N TRP A 152 8.25 3.64 -0.67
CA TRP A 152 8.09 2.77 -1.84
C TRP A 152 8.93 1.49 -1.71
N GLY A 153 8.29 0.33 -1.86
CA GLY A 153 8.94 -0.98 -1.70
C GLY A 153 9.94 -1.34 -2.80
N GLY A 154 9.93 -0.61 -3.93
CA GLY A 154 10.87 -0.81 -5.02
C GLY A 154 12.32 -0.46 -4.68
N ASP A 155 12.56 0.27 -3.59
CA ASP A 155 13.90 0.58 -3.08
C ASP A 155 14.48 -0.52 -2.19
N TRP A 156 13.65 -1.47 -1.70
CA TRP A 156 14.14 -2.53 -0.82
C TRP A 156 15.14 -3.44 -1.55
N ASN A 157 16.16 -3.86 -0.80
CA ASN A 157 17.32 -4.60 -1.30
C ASN A 157 17.75 -5.77 -0.39
N GLY A 158 16.95 -6.11 0.64
CA GLY A 158 17.26 -7.18 1.60
C GLY A 158 18.09 -6.75 2.81
N ASN A 159 18.56 -5.50 2.87
CA ASN A 159 19.40 -5.04 3.99
C ASN A 159 18.59 -4.53 5.20
N GLU A 160 17.32 -4.22 5.01
CA GLU A 160 16.40 -3.78 6.07
C GLU A 160 15.51 -4.95 6.48
N MET A 161 15.29 -5.12 7.78
CA MET A 161 14.43 -6.18 8.32
C MET A 161 12.98 -5.71 8.43
N GLU A 162 12.04 -6.58 8.04
CA GLU A 162 10.60 -6.42 8.26
C GLU A 162 10.18 -6.95 9.63
N SER A 163 10.74 -8.09 10.01
CA SER A 163 10.73 -8.68 11.35
C SER A 163 12.04 -9.40 11.60
N ASP A 164 12.26 -9.91 12.82
CA ASP A 164 13.50 -10.56 13.25
C ASP A 164 14.00 -11.65 12.28
N GLU A 165 13.09 -12.30 11.56
CA GLU A 165 13.41 -13.42 10.66
C GLU A 165 13.19 -13.12 9.17
N HIS A 166 12.67 -11.93 8.82
CA HIS A 166 12.22 -11.64 7.45
C HIS A 166 12.81 -10.34 6.92
N PRO A 167 13.77 -10.39 5.98
CA PRO A 167 14.27 -9.18 5.32
C PRO A 167 13.22 -8.60 4.35
N ARG A 168 13.29 -7.29 4.14
CA ARG A 168 12.48 -6.60 3.13
C ARG A 168 12.99 -6.92 1.75
N VAL A 169 12.21 -7.73 1.04
CA VAL A 169 12.46 -8.10 -0.34
C VAL A 169 11.81 -7.08 -1.26
N ARG A 170 12.53 -6.63 -2.28
CA ARG A 170 12.05 -5.67 -3.28
C ARG A 170 10.59 -5.88 -3.68
N ASP A 171 9.79 -4.82 -3.58
CA ASP A 171 8.36 -4.86 -3.86
C ASP A 171 7.93 -3.59 -4.61
N GLY A 172 8.16 -3.59 -5.93
CA GLY A 172 7.97 -2.39 -6.75
C GLY A 172 6.52 -1.92 -6.88
N MET A 173 5.57 -2.80 -6.63
CA MET A 173 4.15 -2.48 -6.66
C MET A 173 3.71 -1.81 -5.36
N HIS A 174 4.48 -1.86 -4.28
CA HIS A 174 3.99 -1.52 -2.95
C HIS A 174 4.35 -0.10 -2.52
N TRP A 175 3.35 0.63 -2.02
CA TRP A 175 3.53 1.86 -1.25
C TRP A 175 2.85 1.72 0.11
N GLU A 176 3.46 2.27 1.16
CA GLU A 176 2.82 2.42 2.46
C GLU A 176 3.10 3.79 3.08
N LEU A 177 2.09 4.35 3.74
CA LEU A 177 2.22 5.61 4.46
C LEU A 177 3.17 5.44 5.64
N ALA A 178 4.23 6.23 5.63
CA ALA A 178 5.32 6.13 6.59
C ALA A 178 5.68 7.45 7.29
N ALA A 179 5.08 8.57 6.86
CA ALA A 179 5.16 9.86 7.54
C ALA A 179 3.79 10.57 7.44
N LEU A 180 3.43 11.31 8.49
CA LEU A 180 2.23 12.15 8.57
C LEU A 180 2.60 13.63 8.57
#